data_AF-A0A847AA99-F1
#
_entry.id   AF-A0A847AA99-F1
#
_cell.length_a   1.000
_cell.length_b   1.000
_cell.length_c   1.000
_cell.angle_alpha   90.00
_cell.angle_beta   90.00
_cell.angle_gamma   90.00
#
_symmetry.space_group_name_H-M   'P 1'
#
loop_
_entity.id
_entity.type
_entity.pdbx_description
1 polymer ?
#
loop_
_entity_poly.entity_id
_entity_poly.type
_entity_poly.pdbx_seq_one_letter_code
_entity_poly.pdbx_strand_id
1 'polypeptide(L)'
;MFELLLGPAKKLLEMGIETFRKSEDLKTLTVVVQDKILRETRYNLEIFQQLLRKKVDGSFSNPEEIRLALTEAIRASAFDELDNGCIPLSFLFPLDAGKEKWPKNPEKWGDVEKYLQHTESIKTQADLLERLYHRIFLLKTYGECGKIHGDLRYICFLLMALNNSLKGSQEVDDL
;
A
#
# COMPACT_ATOMS: atom_id res chain seq x y z
N MET A 1 -28.91 -14.75 30.83
CA MET A 1 -28.31 -13.80 31.80
C MET A 1 -26.99 -13.21 31.28
N PHE A 2 -26.11 -14.02 30.65
CA PHE A 2 -24.91 -13.52 29.93
C PHE A 2 -25.22 -12.54 28.78
N GLU A 3 -26.32 -12.76 28.04
CA GLU A 3 -26.78 -11.84 26.97
C GLU A 3 -27.14 -10.43 27.46
N LEU A 4 -27.54 -10.28 28.73
CA LEU A 4 -27.93 -8.98 29.30
C LEU A 4 -26.72 -8.09 29.66
N LEU A 5 -25.54 -8.69 29.85
CA LEU A 5 -24.28 -7.97 30.10
C LEU A 5 -23.50 -7.70 28.80
N LEU A 6 -23.72 -8.51 27.76
CA LEU A 6 -23.10 -8.35 26.44
C LEU A 6 -23.53 -7.06 25.72
N GLY A 7 -24.81 -6.68 25.82
CA GLY A 7 -25.31 -5.45 25.20
C GLY A 7 -24.65 -4.17 25.73
N PRO A 8 -24.65 -3.94 27.06
CA PRO A 8 -23.96 -2.80 27.68
C PRO A 8 -22.45 -2.80 27.45
N ALA A 9 -21.79 -3.97 27.53
CA ALA A 9 -20.36 -4.08 27.28
C ALA A 9 -20.00 -3.76 25.82
N LYS A 10 -20.80 -4.24 24.85
CA LYS A 10 -20.63 -3.90 23.44
C LYS A 10 -20.80 -2.39 23.21
N LYS A 11 -21.80 -1.77 23.83
CA LYS A 11 -22.03 -0.33 23.72
C LYS A 11 -20.90 0.50 24.35
N LEU A 12 -20.34 0.06 25.48
CA LEU A 12 -19.16 0.69 26.09
C LEU A 12 -17.91 0.55 25.21
N LEU A 13 -17.70 -0.62 24.59
CA LEU A 13 -16.63 -0.83 23.62
C LEU A 13 -16.80 0.05 22.37
N GLU A 14 -18.01 0.14 21.82
CA GLU A 14 -18.33 1.00 20.68
C GLU A 14 -18.06 2.47 21.00
N MET A 15 -18.50 2.97 22.16
CA MET A 15 -18.21 4.34 22.59
C MET A 15 -16.71 4.59 22.84
N GLY A 16 -16.00 3.60 23.40
CA GLY A 16 -14.56 3.67 23.60
C GLY A 16 -13.79 3.73 22.27
N ILE A 17 -14.19 2.91 21.30
CA ILE A 17 -13.65 2.92 19.94
C ILE A 17 -13.95 4.26 19.27
N GLU A 18 -15.16 4.79 19.42
CA GLU A 18 -15.55 6.05 18.79
C GLU A 18 -14.79 7.25 19.40
N THR A 19 -14.55 7.22 20.71
CA THR A 19 -13.76 8.23 21.41
C THR A 19 -12.28 8.13 21.03
N PHE A 20 -11.74 6.92 20.95
CA PHE A 20 -10.40 6.68 20.46
C PHE A 20 -10.23 7.18 19.02
N ARG A 21 -11.20 6.90 18.14
CA ARG A 21 -11.22 7.41 16.76
C ARG A 21 -11.19 8.92 16.66
N LYS A 22 -11.82 9.62 17.61
CA LYS A 22 -11.88 11.09 17.64
C LYS A 22 -10.71 11.73 18.41
N SER A 23 -9.82 10.94 18.99
CA SER A 23 -8.68 11.47 19.73
C SER A 23 -7.69 12.18 18.81
N GLU A 24 -7.18 13.34 19.25
CA GLU A 24 -6.13 14.09 18.56
C GLU A 24 -4.85 13.26 18.39
N ASP A 25 -4.56 12.38 19.36
CA ASP A 25 -3.43 11.45 19.31
C ASP A 25 -3.55 10.48 18.13
N LEU A 26 -4.74 9.91 17.89
CA LEU A 26 -4.94 9.01 16.75
C LEU A 26 -4.86 9.75 15.42
N LYS A 27 -5.38 10.98 15.33
CA LYS A 27 -5.23 11.80 14.11
C LYS A 27 -3.76 12.08 13.82
N THR A 28 -3.02 12.49 14.83
CA THR A 28 -1.57 12.76 14.72
C THR A 28 -0.82 11.50 14.29
N LEU A 29 -1.11 10.37 14.94
CA LEU A 29 -0.53 9.08 14.57
C LEU A 29 -0.87 8.69 13.13
N THR A 30 -2.12 8.90 12.71
CA THR A 30 -2.59 8.61 11.35
C THR A 30 -1.78 9.39 10.31
N VAL A 31 -1.63 10.71 10.50
CA VAL A 31 -0.84 11.56 9.60
C VAL A 31 0.62 11.08 9.52
N VAL A 32 1.24 10.79 10.67
CA VAL A 32 2.64 10.33 10.72
C VAL A 32 2.82 8.99 10.01
N VAL A 33 1.91 8.04 10.25
CA VAL A 33 1.93 6.72 9.62
C VAL A 33 1.74 6.83 8.10
N GLN A 34 0.74 7.59 7.66
CA GLN A 34 0.45 7.79 6.25
C GLN A 34 1.63 8.45 5.53
N ASP A 35 2.28 9.45 6.14
CA ASP A 35 3.47 10.08 5.57
C ASP A 35 4.64 9.10 5.46
N LYS A 36 4.85 8.26 6.48
CA LYS A 36 5.90 7.22 6.44
C LYS A 36 5.66 6.22 5.30
N ILE A 37 4.43 5.73 5.16
CA ILE A 37 4.02 4.84 4.06
C ILE A 37 4.17 5.52 2.71
N LEU A 38 3.81 6.80 2.61
CA LEU A 38 3.92 7.57 1.37
C LEU A 38 5.38 7.76 0.94
N ARG A 39 6.28 8.06 1.88
CA ARG A 39 7.73 8.14 1.62
C ARG A 39 8.29 6.80 1.13
N GLU A 40 7.93 5.70 1.79
CA GLU A 40 8.36 4.37 1.39
C GLU A 40 7.80 3.96 0.02
N THR A 41 6.53 4.29 -0.24
CA THR A 41 5.88 4.09 -1.55
C THR A 41 6.60 4.84 -2.66
N ARG A 42 6.95 6.11 -2.44
CA ARG A 42 7.70 6.93 -3.42
C ARG A 42 9.10 6.36 -3.67
N TYR A 43 9.80 5.94 -2.62
CA TYR A 43 11.09 5.28 -2.76
C TYR A 43 10.98 4.00 -3.61
N ASN A 44 10.01 3.14 -3.28
CA ASN A 44 9.79 1.90 -4.02
C ASN A 44 9.38 2.18 -5.48
N LEU A 45 8.58 3.22 -5.76
CA LEU A 45 8.27 3.64 -7.13
C LEU A 45 9.54 3.92 -7.94
N GLU A 46 10.52 4.63 -7.37
CA GLU A 46 11.80 4.89 -8.04
C GLU A 46 12.59 3.61 -8.31
N ILE A 47 12.62 2.67 -7.35
CA ILE A 47 13.22 1.35 -7.56
C ILE A 47 12.56 0.60 -8.71
N PHE A 48 11.21 0.56 -8.75
CA PHE A 48 10.48 -0.11 -9.81
C PHE A 48 10.67 0.56 -11.18
N GLN A 49 10.82 1.88 -11.23
CA GLN A 49 11.19 2.58 -12.46
C GLN A 49 12.56 2.11 -12.98
N GLN A 50 13.56 1.94 -12.10
CA GLN A 50 14.87 1.40 -12.50
C GLN A 50 14.80 -0.08 -12.89
N LEU A 51 13.98 -0.90 -12.21
CA LEU A 51 13.77 -2.31 -12.54
C LEU A 51 13.13 -2.52 -13.91
N LEU A 52 12.22 -1.64 -14.29
CA LEU A 52 11.43 -1.72 -15.53
C LEU A 52 12.02 -0.90 -16.69
N ARG A 53 13.06 -0.11 -16.44
CA ARG A 53 13.68 0.76 -17.44
C ARG A 53 14.23 -0.07 -18.60
N LYS A 54 13.83 0.28 -19.83
CA LYS A 54 14.29 -0.36 -21.06
C LYS A 54 15.12 0.59 -21.91
N LYS A 55 16.07 0.02 -22.66
CA LYS A 55 16.83 0.72 -23.71
C LYS A 55 15.98 0.80 -24.98
N VAL A 56 16.48 1.51 -25.99
CA VAL A 56 15.81 1.69 -27.29
C VAL A 56 15.58 0.35 -28.00
N ASP A 57 16.45 -0.64 -27.78
CA ASP A 57 16.34 -2.00 -28.33
C ASP A 57 15.32 -2.89 -27.58
N GLY A 58 14.64 -2.36 -26.55
CA GLY A 58 13.65 -3.09 -25.75
C GLY A 58 14.23 -4.01 -24.66
N SER A 59 15.56 -4.13 -24.58
CA SER A 59 16.26 -4.81 -23.49
C SER A 59 16.21 -3.99 -22.20
N PHE A 60 16.40 -4.64 -21.04
CA PHE A 60 16.48 -3.91 -19.79
C PHE A 60 17.76 -3.05 -19.72
N SER A 61 17.62 -1.84 -19.15
CA SER A 61 18.75 -0.92 -19.01
C SER A 61 19.78 -1.45 -18.03
N ASN A 62 19.32 -2.09 -16.97
CA ASN A 62 20.15 -2.65 -15.92
C ASN A 62 20.38 -4.16 -16.16
N PRO A 63 21.61 -4.66 -16.00
CA PRO A 63 21.92 -6.09 -15.93
C PRO A 63 21.11 -6.81 -14.85
N GLU A 64 21.01 -8.13 -14.96
CA GLU A 64 20.22 -8.94 -14.03
C GLU A 64 20.72 -8.83 -12.59
N GLU A 65 22.03 -8.80 -12.37
CA GLU A 65 22.62 -8.67 -11.03
C GLU A 65 22.24 -7.34 -10.37
N ILE A 66 22.25 -6.25 -11.16
CA ILE A 66 21.81 -4.93 -10.68
C ILE A 66 20.31 -4.94 -10.38
N ARG A 67 19.51 -5.61 -11.22
CA ARG A 67 18.06 -5.72 -10.99
C ARG A 67 17.76 -6.56 -9.74
N LEU A 68 18.53 -7.61 -9.46
CA LEU A 68 18.40 -8.38 -8.22
C LEU A 68 18.73 -7.52 -7.00
N ALA A 69 19.85 -6.79 -7.04
CA ALA A 69 20.21 -5.86 -5.97
C ALA A 69 19.14 -4.76 -5.76
N LEU A 70 18.52 -4.27 -6.84
CA LEU A 70 17.39 -3.34 -6.75
C LEU A 70 16.15 -3.98 -6.12
N THR A 71 15.88 -5.27 -6.39
CA THR A 71 14.80 -6.01 -5.73
C THR A 71 15.04 -6.16 -4.23
N GLU A 72 16.28 -6.45 -3.82
CA GLU A 72 16.66 -6.51 -2.39
C GLU A 72 16.56 -5.14 -1.71
N ALA A 73 16.82 -4.06 -2.44
CA ALA A 73 16.71 -2.69 -1.94
C ALA A 73 15.26 -2.23 -1.69
N ILE A 74 14.24 -2.98 -2.14
CA ILE A 74 12.83 -2.64 -1.89
C ILE A 74 12.56 -2.62 -0.39
N ARG A 75 11.99 -1.51 0.07
CA ARG A 75 11.65 -1.30 1.47
C ARG A 75 10.25 -1.81 1.76
N ALA A 76 10.12 -2.47 2.90
CA ALA A 76 8.84 -2.86 3.47
C ALA A 76 8.73 -2.47 4.95
N SER A 77 9.72 -1.76 5.50
CA SER A 77 9.85 -1.46 6.93
C SER A 77 8.64 -0.72 7.50
N ALA A 78 8.07 0.21 6.73
CA ALA A 78 6.87 0.92 7.17
C ALA A 78 5.66 0.00 7.23
N PHE A 79 5.56 -0.98 6.31
CA PHE A 79 4.51 -1.99 6.34
C PHE A 79 4.73 -2.99 7.49
N ASP A 80 5.97 -3.47 7.66
CA ASP A 80 6.35 -4.42 8.71
C ASP A 80 6.00 -3.87 10.10
N GLU A 81 6.26 -2.57 10.34
CA GLU A 81 5.91 -1.92 11.60
C GLU A 81 4.39 -1.83 11.82
N LEU A 82 3.60 -1.64 10.76
CA LEU A 82 2.14 -1.59 10.86
C LEU A 82 1.54 -2.98 11.10
N ASP A 83 2.06 -4.00 10.43
CA ASP A 83 1.62 -5.39 10.59
C ASP A 83 1.89 -5.90 12.02
N ASN A 84 3.01 -5.49 12.62
CA ASN A 84 3.34 -5.77 14.02
C ASN A 84 2.59 -4.86 15.03
N GLY A 85 1.83 -3.88 14.54
CA GLY A 85 1.11 -2.92 15.37
C GLY A 85 -0.19 -3.46 15.96
N CYS A 86 -0.61 -2.90 17.09
CA CYS A 86 -1.89 -3.26 17.72
C CYS A 86 -3.10 -2.51 17.15
N ILE A 87 -2.87 -1.50 16.29
CA ILE A 87 -3.93 -0.66 15.75
C ILE A 87 -4.37 -1.22 14.40
N PRO A 88 -5.66 -1.54 14.20
CA PRO A 88 -6.14 -2.01 12.91
C PRO A 88 -5.86 -1.01 11.78
N LEU A 89 -5.37 -1.50 10.63
CA LEU A 89 -5.09 -0.65 9.46
C LEU A 89 -6.28 0.19 9.03
N SER A 90 -7.50 -0.34 9.16
CA SER A 90 -8.74 0.37 8.82
C SER A 90 -8.99 1.63 9.65
N PHE A 91 -8.30 1.80 10.78
CA PHE A 91 -8.37 3.02 11.60
C PHE A 91 -7.39 4.08 11.10
N LEU A 92 -6.25 3.66 10.57
CA LEU A 92 -5.20 4.54 10.04
C LEU A 92 -5.42 4.87 8.55
N PHE A 93 -6.17 4.04 7.84
CA PHE A 93 -6.47 4.19 6.41
C PHE A 93 -7.99 4.00 6.15
N PRO A 94 -8.85 4.86 6.72
CA PRO A 94 -10.29 4.66 6.70
C PRO A 94 -10.97 5.01 5.37
N LEU A 95 -10.25 5.69 4.46
CA LEU A 95 -10.81 6.22 3.23
C LEU A 95 -10.91 5.16 2.14
N ASP A 96 -11.78 5.42 1.16
CA ASP A 96 -11.88 4.62 -0.04
C ASP A 96 -10.56 4.62 -0.83
N ALA A 97 -10.30 3.54 -1.56
CA ALA A 97 -9.06 3.38 -2.30
C ALA A 97 -8.88 4.42 -3.44
N GLY A 98 -9.92 5.18 -3.79
CA GLY A 98 -9.88 6.25 -4.79
C GLY A 98 -9.61 5.72 -6.20
N LYS A 99 -10.32 4.65 -6.61
CA LYS A 99 -10.11 3.96 -7.91
C LYS A 99 -10.19 4.90 -9.10
N GLU A 100 -10.93 5.99 -9.00
CA GLU A 100 -11.03 7.03 -10.02
C GLU A 100 -9.69 7.72 -10.31
N LYS A 101 -8.77 7.77 -9.34
CA LYS A 101 -7.42 8.35 -9.42
C LYS A 101 -6.33 7.34 -9.78
N TRP A 102 -6.68 6.08 -10.00
CA TRP A 102 -5.71 5.04 -10.30
C TRP A 102 -5.13 5.19 -11.72
N PRO A 103 -3.97 4.58 -12.00
CA PRO A 103 -3.36 4.67 -13.32
C PRO A 103 -4.28 4.12 -14.43
N LYS A 104 -4.52 4.88 -15.49
CA LYS A 104 -5.41 4.48 -16.60
C LYS A 104 -4.71 4.25 -17.94
N ASN A 105 -3.46 4.69 -18.10
CA ASN A 105 -2.73 4.62 -19.37
C ASN A 105 -2.03 3.25 -19.56
N PRO A 106 -2.48 2.38 -20.48
CA PRO A 106 -1.89 1.06 -20.69
C PRO A 106 -0.46 1.10 -21.25
N GLU A 107 -0.10 2.13 -22.02
CA GLU A 107 1.26 2.27 -22.58
C GLU A 107 2.30 2.44 -21.47
N LYS A 108 1.94 3.18 -20.42
CA LYS A 108 2.81 3.45 -19.29
C LYS A 108 2.75 2.36 -18.21
N TRP A 109 1.56 1.81 -17.97
CA TRP A 109 1.30 0.98 -16.79
C TRP A 109 1.09 -0.51 -17.11
N GLY A 110 1.07 -0.91 -18.37
CA GLY A 110 0.87 -2.31 -18.79
C GLY A 110 -0.61 -2.66 -18.97
N ASP A 111 -0.97 -3.89 -18.61
CA ASP A 111 -2.32 -4.42 -18.79
C ASP A 111 -3.29 -3.91 -17.71
N VAL A 112 -3.62 -2.61 -17.81
CA VAL A 112 -4.44 -1.90 -16.82
C VAL A 112 -5.79 -2.57 -16.62
N GLU A 113 -6.42 -3.07 -17.67
CA GLU A 113 -7.73 -3.72 -17.58
C GLU A 113 -7.66 -4.99 -16.72
N LYS A 114 -6.69 -5.86 -17.00
CA LYS A 114 -6.44 -7.05 -16.17
C LYS A 114 -6.09 -6.69 -14.73
N TYR A 115 -5.31 -5.62 -14.52
CA TYR A 115 -4.93 -5.18 -13.18
C TYR A 115 -6.14 -4.67 -12.40
N LEU A 116 -7.05 -3.94 -13.05
CA LEU A 116 -8.30 -3.50 -12.42
C LEU A 116 -9.17 -4.70 -12.02
N GLN A 117 -9.29 -5.72 -12.87
CA GLN A 117 -9.99 -6.96 -12.52
C GLN A 117 -9.36 -7.64 -11.29
N HIS A 118 -8.03 -7.72 -11.20
CA HIS A 118 -7.32 -8.28 -10.04
C HIS A 118 -7.50 -7.47 -8.74
N THR A 119 -8.10 -6.28 -8.81
CA THR A 119 -8.29 -5.35 -7.69
C THR A 119 -9.76 -5.05 -7.42
N GLU A 120 -10.67 -5.84 -7.99
CA GLU A 120 -12.11 -5.65 -7.84
C GLU A 120 -12.54 -5.67 -6.37
N SER A 121 -11.94 -6.55 -5.57
CA SER A 121 -12.19 -6.70 -4.14
C SER A 121 -11.65 -5.56 -3.25
N ILE A 122 -10.75 -4.72 -3.78
CA ILE A 122 -10.14 -3.61 -3.03
C ILE A 122 -11.17 -2.48 -2.92
N LYS A 123 -11.59 -2.14 -1.70
CA LYS A 123 -12.56 -1.06 -1.45
C LYS A 123 -11.89 0.12 -0.75
N THR A 124 -11.06 -0.17 0.24
CA THR A 124 -10.43 0.83 1.10
C THR A 124 -8.94 0.99 0.82
N GLN A 125 -8.36 2.08 1.33
CA GLN A 125 -6.92 2.28 1.35
C GLN A 125 -6.19 1.16 2.11
N ALA A 126 -6.77 0.68 3.21
CA ALA A 126 -6.24 -0.46 3.96
C ALA A 126 -6.14 -1.73 3.09
N ASP A 127 -7.20 -2.05 2.33
CA ASP A 127 -7.20 -3.22 1.41
C ASP A 127 -6.09 -3.09 0.34
N LEU A 128 -5.89 -1.87 -0.17
CA LEU A 128 -4.87 -1.57 -1.17
C LEU A 128 -3.47 -1.72 -0.58
N LEU A 129 -3.26 -1.20 0.63
CA LEU A 129 -2.02 -1.27 1.36
C LEU A 129 -1.62 -2.73 1.62
N GLU A 130 -2.55 -3.52 2.14
CA GLU A 130 -2.36 -4.94 2.44
C GLU A 130 -2.06 -5.75 1.16
N ARG A 131 -2.81 -5.50 0.08
CA ARG A 131 -2.55 -6.13 -1.21
C ARG A 131 -1.15 -5.82 -1.71
N LEU A 132 -0.72 -4.57 -1.63
CA LEU A 132 0.60 -4.15 -2.06
C LEU A 132 1.69 -4.80 -1.20
N TYR A 133 1.53 -4.79 0.12
CA TYR A 133 2.45 -5.40 1.07
C TYR A 133 2.70 -6.87 0.73
N HIS A 134 1.63 -7.66 0.54
CA HIS A 134 1.75 -9.07 0.16
C HIS A 134 2.52 -9.27 -1.15
N ARG A 135 2.34 -8.39 -2.15
CA ARG A 135 3.07 -8.50 -3.42
C ARG A 135 4.53 -8.11 -3.30
N ILE A 136 4.84 -7.09 -2.50
CA ILE A 136 6.23 -6.71 -2.18
C ILE A 136 6.91 -7.84 -1.42
N PHE A 137 6.25 -8.42 -0.41
CA PHE A 137 6.79 -9.51 0.39
C PHE A 137 7.15 -10.71 -0.49
N LEU A 138 6.21 -11.16 -1.35
CA LEU A 138 6.48 -12.24 -2.30
C LEU A 138 7.67 -11.93 -3.21
N LEU A 139 7.73 -10.71 -3.77
CA LEU A 139 8.83 -10.30 -4.63
C LEU A 139 10.17 -10.34 -3.89
N LYS A 140 10.23 -9.87 -2.64
CA LYS A 140 11.43 -9.93 -1.80
C LYS A 140 11.85 -11.36 -1.51
N THR A 141 10.93 -12.26 -1.16
CA THR A 141 11.20 -13.68 -0.95
C THR A 141 11.81 -14.34 -2.18
N TYR A 142 11.33 -14.01 -3.39
CA TYR A 142 11.96 -14.48 -4.62
C TYR A 142 13.35 -13.87 -4.83
N GLY A 143 13.51 -12.58 -4.54
CA GLY A 143 14.80 -11.87 -4.61
C GLY A 143 15.86 -12.53 -3.74
N GLU A 144 15.52 -12.90 -2.50
CA GLU A 144 16.39 -13.65 -1.58
C GLU A 144 16.81 -15.02 -2.13
N CYS A 145 15.97 -15.62 -2.99
CA CYS A 145 16.30 -16.85 -3.72
C CYS A 145 17.12 -16.59 -5.01
N GLY A 146 17.58 -15.37 -5.25
CA GLY A 146 18.32 -14.97 -6.45
C GLY A 146 17.46 -14.88 -7.71
N LYS A 147 16.14 -14.70 -7.56
CA LYS A 147 15.19 -14.67 -8.70
C LYS A 147 14.33 -13.42 -8.68
N ILE A 148 14.14 -12.82 -9.85
CA ILE A 148 13.12 -11.78 -10.04
C ILE A 148 11.88 -12.45 -10.60
N HIS A 149 10.86 -12.62 -9.77
CA HIS A 149 9.60 -13.26 -10.16
C HIS A 149 8.39 -12.40 -9.78
N GLY A 150 7.28 -12.62 -10.49
CA GLY A 150 6.04 -11.86 -10.34
C GLY A 150 5.87 -10.74 -11.37
N ASP A 151 4.66 -10.19 -11.43
CA ASP A 151 4.33 -9.11 -12.34
C ASP A 151 4.77 -7.76 -11.76
N LEU A 152 5.98 -7.34 -12.11
CA LEU A 152 6.56 -6.07 -11.64
C LEU A 152 5.76 -4.84 -12.09
N ARG A 153 5.08 -4.91 -13.24
CA ARG A 153 4.23 -3.82 -13.74
C ARG A 153 2.97 -3.71 -12.90
N TYR A 154 2.38 -4.83 -12.51
CA TYR A 154 1.26 -4.84 -11.56
C TYR A 154 1.63 -4.24 -10.20
N ILE A 155 2.82 -4.56 -9.66
CA ILE A 155 3.26 -3.97 -8.39
C ILE A 155 3.49 -2.45 -8.55
N CYS A 156 4.12 -2.02 -9.64
CA CYS A 156 4.29 -0.60 -9.96
C CYS A 156 2.94 0.13 -10.10
N PHE A 157 1.94 -0.53 -10.70
CA PHE A 157 0.56 -0.05 -10.78
C PHE A 157 -0.06 0.14 -9.39
N LEU A 158 0.08 -0.85 -8.49
CA LEU A 158 -0.43 -0.77 -7.11
C LEU A 158 0.28 0.33 -6.30
N LEU A 159 1.59 0.48 -6.45
CA LEU A 159 2.37 1.54 -5.82
C LEU A 159 1.87 2.93 -6.25
N MET A 160 1.62 3.12 -7.55
CA MET A 160 1.11 4.40 -8.05
C MET A 160 -0.33 4.64 -7.62
N ALA A 161 -1.17 3.60 -7.60
CA ALA A 161 -2.53 3.69 -7.07
C ALA A 161 -2.53 4.13 -5.59
N LEU A 162 -1.67 3.53 -4.76
CA LEU A 162 -1.55 3.90 -3.35
C LEU A 162 -1.04 5.34 -3.18
N ASN A 163 0.01 5.72 -3.92
CA ASN A 163 0.54 7.09 -3.89
C ASN A 163 -0.52 8.14 -4.26
N ASN A 164 -1.35 7.87 -5.27
CA ASN A 164 -2.43 8.78 -5.67
C ASN A 164 -3.56 8.83 -4.64
N SER A 165 -3.87 7.69 -4.03
CA SER A 165 -4.89 7.59 -2.98
C SER A 165 -4.50 8.40 -1.74
N LEU A 166 -3.26 8.21 -1.25
CA LEU A 166 -2.78 8.88 -0.03
C LEU A 166 -2.54 10.38 -0.22
N LYS A 167 -2.06 10.83 -1.39
CA LYS A 167 -1.92 12.26 -1.69
C LYS A 167 -3.28 12.98 -1.63
N GLY A 168 -4.31 12.35 -2.20
CA GLY A 168 -5.66 12.91 -2.17
C GLY A 168 -6.29 12.97 -0.78
N SER A 169 -5.77 12.22 0.20
CA SER A 169 -6.22 12.27 1.59
C SER A 169 -5.61 13.43 2.35
N GLN A 170 -4.33 13.75 2.10
CA GLN A 170 -3.65 14.88 2.74
C GLN A 170 -4.24 16.24 2.33
N GLU A 171 -4.79 16.36 1.12
CA GLU A 171 -5.45 17.59 0.65
C GLU A 171 -6.84 17.84 1.28
N VAL A 172 -7.45 16.82 1.90
CA VAL A 172 -8.80 16.93 2.50
C VAL A 172 -8.73 17.38 3.96
N ASP A 173 -7.62 17.12 4.66
CA ASP A 173 -7.42 17.54 6.06
C ASP A 173 -6.94 19.00 6.20
N ASP A 174 -6.59 19.67 5.09
CA ASP A 174 -6.16 21.08 5.04
C ASP A 174 -7.32 22.08 4.74
N LEU A 175 -8.58 21.62 4.72
CA LEU A 175 -9.81 22.43 4.54
C LEU A 175 -10.72 22.39 5.76
#